data_AF-A0A838D048-F1
#
_entry.id   AF-A0A838D048-F1
#
_cell.length_a   1.000
_cell.length_b   1.000
_cell.length_c   1.000
_cell.angle_alpha   90.00
_cell.angle_beta   90.00
_cell.angle_gamma   90.00
#
_symmetry.space_group_name_H-M   'P 1'
#
loop_
_entity.id
_entity.type
_entity.pdbx_description
1 polymer ?
#
loop_
_entity_poly.entity_id
_entity_poly.type
_entity_poly.pdbx_seq_one_letter_code
_entity_poly.pdbx_strand_id
1 'polypeptide(L)'
;MTMLSFRVPEDEAAETQRWAEALGVDRSQLLRDALHRHLLALRSELDASAWERSPASEAELSLGAVADWGPAEDWADWSDAPG
;
A
#
# COMPACT_ATOMS: atom_id res chain seq x y z
N MET A 1 -19.51 -6.82 7.62
CA MET A 1 -19.25 -7.02 6.18
C MET A 1 -20.42 -6.43 5.42
N THR A 2 -20.15 -5.55 4.46
CA THR A 2 -21.19 -4.97 3.60
C THR A 2 -21.15 -5.68 2.26
N MET A 3 -22.31 -6.05 1.70
CA MET A 3 -22.41 -6.68 0.39
C MET A 3 -22.54 -5.61 -0.67
N LEU A 4 -21.65 -5.64 -1.67
CA LEU A 4 -21.70 -4.76 -2.84
C LEU A 4 -22.15 -5.58 -4.04
N SER A 5 -23.23 -5.17 -4.70
CA SER A 5 -23.71 -5.76 -5.94
C SER A 5 -23.73 -4.71 -7.05
N PHE A 6 -23.25 -5.10 -8.22
CA PHE A 6 -23.21 -4.28 -9.41
C PHE A 6 -23.37 -5.18 -10.63
N ARG A 7 -23.77 -4.58 -11.76
CA ARG A 7 -23.83 -5.29 -13.04
C ARG A 7 -22.51 -5.11 -13.77
N VAL A 8 -22.06 -6.17 -14.41
CA VAL A 8 -20.90 -6.18 -15.31
C VAL A 8 -21.31 -6.76 -16.65
N PRO A 9 -20.60 -6.44 -17.73
CA PRO A 9 -20.67 -7.18 -18.97
C PRO A 9 -20.45 -8.69 -18.76
N GLU A 10 -21.13 -9.52 -19.55
CA GLU A 10 -21.09 -10.98 -19.42
C GLU A 10 -19.69 -11.55 -19.71
N ASP A 11 -18.99 -10.95 -20.67
CA ASP A 11 -17.62 -11.28 -21.03
C ASP A 11 -16.63 -11.00 -19.88
N GLU A 12 -16.77 -9.86 -19.21
CA GLU A 12 -15.98 -9.53 -18.01
C GLU A 12 -16.28 -10.48 -16.84
N ALA A 13 -17.55 -10.86 -16.66
CA ALA A 13 -17.94 -11.84 -15.64
C ALA A 13 -17.29 -13.20 -15.91
N ALA A 14 -17.33 -13.65 -17.17
CA ALA A 14 -16.71 -14.90 -17.60
C ALA A 14 -15.18 -14.86 -17.46
N GLU A 15 -14.56 -13.72 -17.80
CA GLU A 15 -13.11 -13.54 -17.63
C GLU A 15 -12.68 -13.56 -16.17
N THR A 16 -13.42 -12.85 -15.31
CA THR A 16 -13.17 -12.87 -13.86
C THR A 16 -13.25 -14.29 -13.31
N GLN A 17 -14.23 -15.08 -13.76
CA GLN A 17 -14.38 -16.47 -13.35
C GLN A 17 -13.19 -17.33 -13.78
N ARG A 18 -12.74 -17.21 -15.05
CA ARG A 18 -11.56 -17.94 -15.55
C ARG A 18 -10.30 -17.64 -14.74
N TRP A 19 -10.08 -16.38 -14.40
CA TRP A 19 -8.93 -15.98 -13.60
C TRP A 19 -9.03 -16.45 -12.15
N ALA A 20 -10.22 -16.39 -11.54
CA ALA A 20 -10.43 -16.91 -10.19
C ALA A 20 -10.11 -18.41 -10.12
N GLU A 21 -10.55 -19.18 -11.10
CA GLU A 21 -10.24 -20.61 -11.24
C GLU A 21 -8.73 -20.85 -11.44
N ALA A 22 -8.10 -20.11 -12.37
CA ALA A 22 -6.67 -20.24 -12.63
C ALA A 22 -5.79 -19.92 -11.41
N LEU A 23 -6.24 -18.98 -10.57
CA LEU A 23 -5.55 -18.58 -9.34
C LEU A 23 -5.95 -19.42 -8.12
N GLY A 24 -6.96 -20.29 -8.24
CA GLY A 24 -7.45 -21.11 -7.14
C GLY A 24 -8.11 -20.31 -6.02
N VAL A 25 -8.74 -19.18 -6.34
CA VAL A 25 -9.39 -18.27 -5.38
C VAL A 25 -10.88 -18.10 -5.69
N ASP A 26 -11.65 -17.63 -4.71
CA ASP A 26 -13.05 -17.28 -4.94
C ASP A 26 -13.17 -16.00 -5.78
N ARG A 27 -14.20 -15.92 -6.63
CA ARG A 27 -14.48 -14.73 -7.47
C ARG A 27 -14.62 -13.46 -6.63
N SER A 28 -15.27 -13.54 -5.47
CA SER A 28 -15.43 -12.39 -4.58
C SER A 28 -14.12 -11.96 -3.94
N GLN A 29 -13.17 -12.88 -3.74
CA GLN A 29 -11.83 -12.56 -3.27
C GLN A 29 -11.06 -11.81 -4.35
N LEU A 30 -11.05 -12.32 -5.59
CA LEU A 30 -10.38 -11.66 -6.71
C LEU A 30 -10.85 -10.21 -6.91
N LEU A 31 -12.18 -10.01 -6.91
CA LEU A 31 -12.77 -8.67 -7.07
C LEU A 31 -12.48 -7.75 -5.87
N ARG A 32 -12.49 -8.29 -4.65
CA ARG A 32 -12.17 -7.52 -3.44
C ARG A 32 -10.71 -7.06 -3.45
N ASP A 33 -9.79 -7.92 -3.86
CA ASP A 33 -8.37 -7.61 -3.93
C ASP A 33 -8.08 -6.58 -5.03
N ALA A 34 -8.74 -6.70 -6.18
CA ALA A 34 -8.66 -5.72 -7.26
C ALA A 34 -9.20 -4.35 -6.81
N LEU A 35 -10.37 -4.31 -6.17
CA LEU A 35 -10.95 -3.08 -5.62
C LEU A 35 -10.03 -2.46 -4.56
N HIS A 36 -9.49 -3.27 -3.65
CA HIS A 36 -8.58 -2.80 -2.61
C HIS A 36 -7.33 -2.15 -3.22
N ARG A 37 -6.70 -2.80 -4.19
CA ARG A 37 -5.53 -2.27 -4.91
C ARG A 37 -5.86 -0.96 -5.63
N HIS A 38 -7.01 -0.87 -6.28
CA HIS A 38 -7.43 0.36 -6.97
C HIS A 38 -7.68 1.51 -5.99
N LEU A 39 -8.36 1.26 -4.88
CA LEU A 39 -8.59 2.28 -3.84
C LEU A 39 -7.27 2.73 -3.20
N LEU A 40 -6.31 1.83 -3.02
CA LEU A 40 -4.99 2.18 -2.52
C LEU A 40 -4.25 3.10 -3.50
N ALA A 41 -4.29 2.80 -4.80
CA ALA A 41 -3.70 3.64 -5.84
C ALA A 41 -4.31 5.04 -5.84
N LEU A 42 -5.64 5.16 -5.85
CA LEU A 42 -6.33 6.46 -5.80
C LEU A 42 -5.97 7.28 -4.56
N ARG A 43 -5.84 6.63 -3.39
CA ARG A 43 -5.40 7.31 -2.16
C ARG A 43 -3.96 7.80 -2.28
N SER A 44 -3.07 6.99 -2.85
CA SER A 44 -1.67 7.39 -3.04
C SER A 44 -1.52 8.57 -4.01
N GLU A 45 -2.34 8.64 -5.07
CA GLU A 45 -2.36 9.77 -6.00
C GLU A 45 -2.83 11.06 -5.30
N LEU A 46 -3.84 10.95 -4.44
CA LEU A 46 -4.33 12.07 -3.64
C LEU A 46 -3.28 12.54 -2.62
N ASP A 47 -2.59 11.61 -1.96
CA ASP A 47 -1.51 11.93 -1.02
C ASP A 47 -0.35 12.62 -1.75
N ALA A 48 0.08 12.11 -2.90
CA ALA A 48 1.10 12.75 -3.73
C ALA A 48 0.68 14.17 -4.15
N SER A 49 -0.56 14.34 -4.61
CA SER A 49 -1.12 15.65 -4.97
C SER A 49 -1.25 16.59 -3.76
N ALA A 50 -1.42 16.06 -2.55
CA ALA A 50 -1.42 16.84 -1.32
C ALA A 50 -0.01 17.31 -0.97
N TRP A 51 0.99 16.43 -1.09
CA TRP A 51 2.41 16.77 -0.92
C TRP A 51 2.91 17.79 -1.94
N GLU A 52 2.46 17.75 -3.19
CA GLU A 52 2.77 18.77 -4.18
C GLU A 52 2.17 20.14 -3.84
N ARG A 53 0.95 20.16 -3.29
CA ARG A 53 0.26 21.41 -2.90
C ARG A 53 0.77 22.00 -1.60
N SER A 54 1.30 21.18 -0.72
CA SER A 54 1.92 21.60 0.54
C SER A 54 3.23 20.83 0.71
N PRO A 55 4.30 21.28 0.03
CA PRO A 55 5.61 20.68 0.18
C PRO A 55 6.05 20.75 1.64
N ALA A 56 6.92 19.82 2.05
CA ALA A 56 7.53 19.85 3.37
C ALA A 56 8.19 21.21 3.62
N SER A 57 7.91 21.78 4.79
CA SER A 57 8.53 23.03 5.22
C SER A 57 10.05 22.86 5.35
N GLU A 58 10.78 23.98 5.34
CA GLU A 58 12.24 23.97 5.52
C GLU A 58 12.67 23.27 6.82
N ALA A 59 11.87 23.42 7.88
CA ALA A 59 12.09 22.74 9.15
C ALA A 59 11.92 21.20 9.03
N GLU A 60 10.94 20.72 8.25
CA GLU A 60 10.73 19.29 8.02
C GLU A 60 11.80 18.71 7.10
N LEU A 61 12.23 19.46 6.08
CA LEU A 61 13.34 19.06 5.21
C LEU A 61 14.68 19.00 5.96
N SER A 62 14.88 19.86 6.97
CA SER A 62 16.09 19.82 7.82
C SER A 62 16.24 18.53 8.62
N LEU A 63 15.16 17.77 8.86
CA LEU A 63 15.21 16.45 9.47
C LEU A 63 15.85 15.41 8.54
N GLY A 64 15.71 15.57 7.22
CA GLY A 64 16.39 14.75 6.22
C GLY A 64 17.91 14.94 6.20
N ALA A 65 18.40 16.14 6.58
CA ALA A 65 19.82 16.42 6.72
C ALA A 65 20.47 15.68 7.90
N VAL A 66 19.67 15.23 8.88
CA VAL A 66 20.11 14.42 10.03
C VAL A 66 20.11 12.92 9.70
N ALA A 67 19.61 12.53 8.52
CA ALA A 67 19.52 11.12 8.11
C ALA A 67 20.87 10.53 7.64
N ASP A 68 21.99 10.99 8.20
CA ASP A 68 23.23 10.22 8.27
C ASP A 68 23.09 9.21 9.42
N TRP A 69 22.05 8.37 9.33
CA TRP A 69 21.95 7.19 10.17
C TRP A 69 23.10 6.31 9.70
N GLY A 70 24.24 6.45 10.38
CA GLY A 70 25.41 5.61 10.16
C GLY A 70 25.04 4.13 10.20
N PRO A 71 25.94 3.24 9.74
CA PRO A 71 25.66 1.80 9.69
C PRO A 71 25.01 1.37 11.01
N ALA A 72 23.83 0.75 10.92
CA ALA A 72 23.10 0.33 12.11
C ALA A 72 24.05 -0.48 12.99
N GLU A 73 24.34 0.03 14.19
CA GLU A 73 25.12 -0.71 15.17
C GLU A 73 24.45 -2.08 15.35
N ASP A 74 25.27 -3.14 15.40
CA ASP A 74 24.73 -4.47 15.66
C ASP A 74 24.07 -4.40 17.04
N TRP A 75 22.78 -4.70 17.10
CA TRP A 75 22.01 -4.66 18.35
C TRP A 75 22.61 -5.59 19.43
N ALA A 76 23.52 -6.49 19.02
CA ALA A 76 24.37 -7.29 19.90
C ALA A 76 25.34 -6.46 20.77
N ASP A 77 25.81 -5.28 20.33
CA ASP A 77 26.75 -4.45 21.10
C ASP A 77 26.11 -3.83 22.36
N TRP A 78 24.77 -3.80 22.42
CA TRP A 78 24.02 -3.32 23.59
C TRP A 78 23.74 -4.40 24.63
N SER A 79 23.98 -5.69 24.34
CA SER A 79 23.73 -6.76 25.34
C SER A 79 24.73 -6.76 26.49
N ASP A 80 25.89 -6.14 26.30
CA ASP A 80 26.98 -6.09 27.29
C ASP A 80 27.05 -4.74 28.04
N ALA A 81 26.07 -3.84 27.86
CA ALA A 81 26.01 -2.59 28.61
C ALA A 81 25.71 -2.86 30.10
N PRO A 82 26.59 -2.45 31.04
CA PRO A 82 26.32 -2.59 32.47
C PRO A 82 25.17 -1.66 32.89
N GLY A 83 24.20 -2.22 33.61
CA GLY A 83 23.06 -1.49 34.19
C GLY A 83 23.40 -0.64 35.40
#